data_AF-A0A179G1Y1-F1
#
_entry.id   AF-A0A179G1Y1-F1
#
_cell.length_a   1.000
_cell.length_b   1.000
_cell.length_c   1.000
_cell.angle_alpha   90.00
_cell.angle_beta   90.00
_cell.angle_gamma   90.00
#
_symmetry.space_group_name_H-M   'P 1'
#
loop_
_entity.id
_entity.type
_entity.pdbx_description
1 polymer ?
#
loop_
_entity_poly.entity_id
_entity_poly.type
_entity_poly.pdbx_seq_one_letter_code
_entity_poly.pdbx_strand_id
1 'polypeptide(L)'
;MAAASCRRFSLLSKLSLEIQTLIWHAALPDDDGPALLPYRKGCWQPRHLAILDEGYDAATGDNVHMDFRLDLLDKAHVTVTLTSVDREARRVALFWMRRNIKASEVRLREGHLSSVFARSFDSSRDTLFIEADKLNDFYCEPYDRLFEPDLADLMVSSGPTVTRLAVPEPVFRSEGGSLTEIFQWHSGVVVVLVVVGMQPRWECNSLQVQRRWEVKGVPDYRLSWDLAQQRFKSSLATHLSDRGLGEMATTTFQGLTLERMLAADAAILAVSLSAALLYAILLRAAPSNTRMVSKAASTALLAAFAAVRNDAWLLIPALGLGSLGDAFLAWPGEKAFLRGLASFLVAHLFYIALFVQIGHGTALIMAEDWRKGVATSMLALAPVMSFTLVPRVPSTLRIPIIVYSTVILVMVLSVLTIDNHQVVTGAVLFALSDSILSTDEFLVPPDSAVRPLLQYSVWVLYYSGQLLIASGL
;
A
#
# COMPACT_ATOMS: atom_id res chain seq x y z
N MET A 1 -5.46 2.76 42.28
CA MET A 1 -6.06 1.55 42.89
C MET A 1 -7.55 1.80 43.05
N ALA A 2 -8.35 1.49 42.04
CA ALA A 2 -9.81 1.61 42.08
C ALA A 2 -10.39 0.19 42.19
N ALA A 3 -10.98 -0.12 43.34
CA ALA A 3 -11.64 -1.39 43.58
C ALA A 3 -12.87 -1.50 42.66
N ALA A 4 -12.81 -2.41 41.68
CA ALA A 4 -13.97 -2.78 40.88
C ALA A 4 -15.01 -3.41 41.82
N SER A 5 -16.14 -2.74 42.03
CA SER A 5 -17.25 -3.30 42.79
C SER A 5 -17.82 -4.49 42.02
N CYS A 6 -17.60 -5.69 42.56
CA CYS A 6 -18.24 -6.91 42.11
C CYS A 6 -19.76 -6.75 42.35
N ARG A 7 -20.52 -6.38 41.32
CA ARG A 7 -21.98 -6.45 41.37
C ARG A 7 -22.36 -7.92 41.48
N ARG A 8 -22.61 -8.40 42.70
CA ARG A 8 -23.19 -9.72 42.93
C ARG A 8 -24.53 -9.79 42.19
N PHE A 9 -24.69 -10.76 41.28
CA PHE A 9 -25.96 -11.11 40.66
C PHE A 9 -26.90 -11.72 41.72
N SER A 10 -27.50 -10.85 42.55
CA SER A 10 -28.24 -11.25 43.76
C SER A 10 -29.52 -12.05 43.48
N LEU A 11 -30.07 -11.96 42.27
CA LEU A 11 -31.25 -12.71 41.85
C LEU A 11 -30.91 -14.13 41.37
N LEU A 12 -29.74 -14.32 40.76
CA LEU A 12 -29.34 -15.61 40.19
C LEU A 12 -29.07 -16.64 41.31
N SER A 13 -28.44 -16.20 42.41
CA SER A 13 -28.16 -17.03 43.59
C SER A 13 -29.40 -17.58 44.31
N LYS A 14 -30.60 -17.11 43.95
CA LYS A 14 -31.89 -17.59 44.50
C LYS A 14 -32.53 -18.70 43.66
N LEU A 15 -31.99 -19.00 42.48
CA LEU A 15 -32.48 -20.05 41.58
C LEU A 15 -31.87 -21.42 41.96
N SER A 16 -32.49 -22.52 41.55
CA SER A 16 -31.89 -23.84 41.71
C SER A 16 -30.60 -23.96 40.87
N LEU A 17 -29.68 -24.82 41.31
CA LEU A 17 -28.37 -25.00 40.64
C LEU A 17 -28.51 -25.42 39.16
N GLU A 18 -29.55 -26.19 38.85
CA GLU A 18 -29.89 -26.62 37.47
C GLU A 18 -30.26 -25.43 36.58
N ILE A 19 -31.10 -24.53 37.08
CA ILE A 19 -31.51 -23.32 36.33
C ILE A 19 -30.31 -22.37 36.17
N GLN A 20 -29.47 -22.21 37.21
CA GLN A 20 -28.25 -21.42 37.10
C GLN A 20 -27.30 -21.97 36.04
N THR A 21 -27.09 -23.29 36.02
CA THR A 21 -26.26 -23.97 35.03
C THR A 21 -26.81 -23.77 33.61
N LEU A 22 -28.13 -23.89 33.41
CA LEU A 22 -28.78 -23.66 32.12
C LEU A 22 -28.61 -22.21 31.64
N ILE A 23 -28.76 -21.23 32.52
CA ILE A 23 -28.55 -19.81 32.18
C ILE A 23 -27.09 -19.59 31.74
N TRP A 24 -26.12 -20.19 32.43
CA TRP A 24 -24.72 -20.07 32.04
C TRP A 24 -24.41 -20.73 30.70
N HIS A 25 -25.02 -21.88 30.40
CA HIS A 25 -24.86 -22.50 29.08
C HIS A 25 -25.52 -21.67 27.98
N ALA A 26 -26.70 -21.10 28.24
CA ALA A 26 -27.39 -20.23 27.29
C ALA A 26 -26.70 -18.88 27.05
N ALA A 27 -25.87 -18.44 28.00
CA ALA A 27 -25.08 -17.21 27.88
C ALA A 27 -23.71 -17.42 27.22
N LEU A 28 -23.32 -18.67 26.93
CA LEU A 28 -22.12 -18.95 26.15
C LEU A 28 -22.37 -18.64 24.67
N PRO A 29 -21.35 -18.17 23.93
CA PRO A 29 -21.47 -18.03 22.49
C PRO A 29 -21.58 -19.42 21.83
N ASP A 30 -22.29 -19.49 20.71
CA ASP A 30 -22.41 -20.73 19.93
C ASP A 30 -21.05 -21.15 19.32
N ASP A 31 -20.26 -20.16 18.87
CA ASP A 31 -18.89 -20.33 18.41
C ASP A 31 -18.02 -19.11 18.78
N ASP A 32 -16.71 -19.28 18.72
CA ASP A 32 -15.73 -18.21 18.92
C ASP A 32 -15.60 -17.30 17.69
N GLY A 33 -16.13 -17.65 16.52
CA GLY A 33 -16.14 -16.80 15.32
C GLY A 33 -14.78 -16.70 14.61
N PRO A 34 -14.73 -16.15 13.38
CA PRO A 34 -13.51 -16.07 12.59
C PRO A 34 -12.53 -15.03 13.17
N ALA A 35 -11.25 -15.40 13.23
CA ALA A 35 -10.16 -14.52 13.62
C ALA A 35 -9.26 -14.18 12.43
N LEU A 36 -8.72 -12.96 12.45
CA LEU A 36 -7.65 -12.52 11.54
C LEU A 36 -6.30 -12.61 12.27
N LEU A 37 -5.35 -13.35 11.71
CA LEU A 37 -4.02 -13.58 12.29
C LEU A 37 -2.90 -13.24 11.30
N PRO A 38 -1.76 -12.68 11.76
CA PRO A 38 -0.69 -12.29 10.86
C PRO A 38 0.09 -13.48 10.32
N TYR A 39 0.55 -13.35 9.10
CA TYR A 39 1.59 -14.21 8.54
C TYR A 39 2.92 -14.01 9.29
N ARG A 40 3.62 -15.12 9.44
CA ARG A 40 4.95 -15.21 10.02
C ARG A 40 5.81 -16.15 9.19
N LYS A 41 7.02 -15.70 8.86
CA LYS A 41 8.04 -16.53 8.19
C LYS A 41 8.47 -17.70 9.07
N GLY A 42 8.79 -18.83 8.44
CA GLY A 42 9.19 -20.09 9.06
C GLY A 42 8.04 -21.09 9.25
N CYS A 43 6.93 -20.91 8.53
CA CYS A 43 5.79 -21.83 8.61
C CYS A 43 5.91 -23.00 7.65
N TRP A 44 6.72 -22.91 6.60
CA TRP A 44 6.91 -24.00 5.66
C TRP A 44 7.85 -25.06 6.25
N GLN A 45 7.34 -26.29 6.46
CA GLN A 45 8.13 -27.43 6.89
C GLN A 45 7.96 -28.65 5.97
N PRO A 46 9.04 -29.41 5.71
CA PRO A 46 8.92 -30.64 4.96
C PRO A 46 8.37 -31.76 5.83
N ARG A 47 7.57 -32.63 5.21
CA ARG A 47 7.02 -33.85 5.78
C ARG A 47 7.25 -35.00 4.81
N HIS A 48 7.88 -36.06 5.30
CA HIS A 48 8.00 -37.29 4.52
C HIS A 48 6.64 -38.00 4.44
N LEU A 49 6.25 -38.37 3.23
CA LEU A 49 5.01 -39.07 2.94
C LEU A 49 5.14 -40.55 3.33
N ALA A 50 4.15 -41.05 4.05
CA ALA A 50 3.99 -42.48 4.29
C ALA A 50 3.39 -43.16 3.05
N ILE A 51 3.53 -44.48 2.94
CA ILE A 51 3.02 -45.29 1.81
C ILE A 51 1.51 -45.09 1.57
N LEU A 52 0.75 -44.78 2.63
CA LEU A 52 -0.70 -44.56 2.57
C LEU A 52 -1.08 -43.11 2.27
N ASP A 53 -0.11 -42.20 2.22
CA ASP A 53 -0.39 -40.79 1.98
C ASP A 53 -0.66 -40.53 0.50
N GLU A 54 -1.60 -39.63 0.24
CA GLU A 54 -1.91 -39.19 -1.11
C GLU A 54 -0.70 -38.48 -1.73
N GLY A 55 -0.34 -38.83 -2.97
CA GLY A 55 0.86 -38.32 -3.64
C GLY A 55 2.15 -39.10 -3.36
N TYR A 56 2.10 -40.16 -2.55
CA TYR A 56 3.22 -41.09 -2.40
C TYR A 56 3.50 -41.82 -3.72
N ASP A 57 4.76 -41.79 -4.16
CA ASP A 57 5.23 -42.48 -5.35
C ASP A 57 6.40 -43.41 -5.02
N ALA A 58 6.19 -44.71 -5.24
CA ALA A 58 7.18 -45.75 -5.02
C ALA A 58 8.31 -45.73 -6.07
N ALA A 59 8.13 -45.05 -7.21
CA ALA A 59 9.07 -45.05 -8.33
C ALA A 59 10.07 -43.90 -8.33
N THR A 60 9.68 -42.70 -7.86
CA THR A 60 10.52 -41.48 -7.86
C THR A 60 11.27 -41.24 -6.54
N GLY A 61 10.85 -41.85 -5.43
CA GLY A 61 11.69 -42.13 -4.26
C GLY A 61 11.74 -41.06 -3.15
N ASP A 62 11.77 -39.77 -3.46
CA ASP A 62 12.03 -38.74 -2.44
C ASP A 62 10.87 -38.56 -1.45
N ASN A 63 9.63 -38.67 -1.93
CA ASN A 63 8.40 -38.69 -1.12
C ASN A 63 8.35 -37.58 -0.06
N VAL A 64 8.74 -36.37 -0.43
CA VAL A 64 8.68 -35.19 0.46
C VAL A 64 7.51 -34.30 0.06
N HIS A 65 6.76 -33.86 1.07
CA HIS A 65 5.67 -32.91 0.93
C HIS A 65 5.94 -31.65 1.75
N MET A 66 5.71 -30.49 1.16
CA MET A 66 5.88 -29.20 1.82
C MET A 66 4.57 -28.75 2.45
N ASP A 67 4.54 -28.75 3.77
CA ASP A 67 3.37 -28.34 4.56
C ASP A 67 3.54 -26.91 5.08
N PHE A 68 2.50 -26.09 4.91
CA PHE A 68 2.42 -24.80 5.61
C PHE A 68 1.84 -25.00 7.01
N ARG A 69 2.69 -25.00 8.04
CA ARG A 69 2.33 -25.35 9.42
C ARG A 69 1.58 -24.23 10.13
N LEU A 70 0.25 -24.26 10.03
CA LEU A 70 -0.67 -23.33 10.69
C LEU A 70 -0.56 -23.31 12.23
N ASP A 71 -0.05 -24.37 12.83
CA ASP A 71 0.18 -24.47 14.27
C ASP A 71 1.41 -23.67 14.74
N LEU A 72 2.27 -23.24 13.82
CA LEU A 72 3.41 -22.35 14.11
C LEU A 72 3.04 -20.86 14.06
N LEU A 73 1.83 -20.54 13.59
CA LEU A 73 1.31 -19.18 13.65
C LEU A 73 1.02 -18.77 15.10
N ASP A 74 0.99 -17.46 15.33
CA ASP A 74 0.58 -16.91 16.60
C ASP A 74 -0.86 -17.29 16.93
N LYS A 75 -1.15 -17.42 18.23
CA LYS A 75 -2.46 -17.88 18.70
C LYS A 75 -3.45 -16.72 18.79
N ALA A 76 -4.71 -16.99 18.48
CA ALA A 76 -5.79 -16.03 18.64
C ALA A 76 -6.19 -15.90 20.11
N HIS A 77 -6.25 -14.66 20.61
CA HIS A 77 -6.79 -14.38 21.95
C HIS A 77 -8.30 -14.66 22.01
N VAL A 78 -8.72 -15.42 23.02
CA VAL A 78 -10.11 -15.78 23.27
C VAL A 78 -10.60 -15.05 24.52
N THR A 79 -11.68 -14.28 24.37
CA THR A 79 -12.31 -13.57 25.49
C THR A 79 -13.74 -14.07 25.70
N VAL A 80 -13.96 -14.85 26.75
CA VAL A 80 -15.29 -15.23 27.21
C VAL A 80 -15.60 -14.47 28.49
N THR A 81 -16.59 -13.56 28.44
CA THR A 81 -16.96 -12.68 29.56
C THR A 81 -17.31 -13.44 30.84
N LEU A 82 -17.91 -14.64 30.70
CA LEU A 82 -18.27 -15.51 31.84
C LEU A 82 -17.06 -15.99 32.67
N THR A 83 -15.82 -15.90 32.16
CA THR A 83 -14.60 -16.28 32.90
C THR A 83 -14.27 -15.39 34.10
N SER A 84 -14.83 -14.18 34.14
CA SER A 84 -14.58 -13.16 35.18
C SER A 84 -15.80 -12.87 36.07
N VAL A 85 -16.93 -13.53 35.84
CA VAL A 85 -18.19 -13.27 36.57
C VAL A 85 -18.16 -13.89 37.97
N ASP A 86 -18.14 -15.22 38.05
CA ASP A 86 -18.00 -15.98 39.30
C ASP A 86 -17.33 -17.34 39.06
N ARG A 87 -17.19 -18.15 40.12
CA ARG A 87 -16.51 -19.45 40.05
C ARG A 87 -17.27 -20.49 39.22
N GLU A 88 -18.59 -20.45 39.22
CA GLU A 88 -19.44 -21.41 38.50
C GLU A 88 -19.50 -21.07 37.01
N ALA A 89 -19.77 -19.80 36.67
CA ALA A 89 -19.70 -19.27 35.32
C ALA A 89 -18.31 -19.49 34.71
N ARG A 90 -17.23 -19.26 35.49
CA ARG A 90 -15.85 -19.55 35.05
C ARG A 90 -15.65 -21.02 34.74
N ARG A 91 -16.20 -21.94 35.56
CA ARG A 91 -16.07 -23.39 35.31
C ARG A 91 -16.75 -23.80 34.00
N VAL A 92 -17.98 -23.31 33.77
CA VAL A 92 -18.76 -23.58 32.56
C VAL A 92 -18.04 -23.01 31.32
N ALA A 93 -17.56 -21.77 31.41
CA ALA A 93 -16.79 -21.13 30.33
C ALA A 93 -15.48 -21.86 30.01
N LEU A 94 -14.70 -22.27 31.01
CA LEU A 94 -13.46 -23.02 30.81
C LEU A 94 -13.72 -24.38 30.15
N PHE A 95 -14.80 -25.05 30.53
CA PHE A 95 -15.20 -26.32 29.93
C PHE A 95 -15.55 -26.15 28.45
N TRP A 96 -16.41 -25.17 28.13
CA TRP A 96 -16.78 -24.82 26.76
C TRP A 96 -15.55 -24.44 25.92
N MET A 97 -14.68 -23.56 26.42
CA MET A 97 -13.48 -23.11 25.70
C MET A 97 -12.55 -24.27 25.34
N ARG A 98 -12.34 -25.22 26.26
CA ARG A 98 -11.50 -26.40 25.99
C ARG A 98 -12.16 -27.37 25.02
N ARG A 99 -13.48 -27.55 25.13
CA ARG A 99 -14.22 -28.55 24.37
C ARG A 99 -14.53 -28.12 22.95
N ASN A 100 -14.98 -26.88 22.76
CA ASN A 100 -15.53 -26.40 21.50
C ASN A 100 -14.46 -25.77 20.60
N ILE A 101 -13.59 -24.94 21.18
CA ILE A 101 -12.63 -24.12 20.42
C ILE A 101 -11.17 -24.47 20.75
N LYS A 102 -10.96 -25.54 21.53
CA LYS A 102 -9.64 -26.07 21.93
C LYS A 102 -8.70 -25.02 22.52
N ALA A 103 -9.25 -24.01 23.20
CA ALA A 103 -8.45 -22.94 23.78
C ALA A 103 -7.67 -23.44 25.02
N SER A 104 -6.44 -22.97 25.14
CA SER A 104 -5.50 -23.29 26.21
C SER A 104 -5.20 -22.06 27.05
N GLU A 105 -4.93 -22.27 28.34
CA GLU A 105 -4.54 -21.20 29.26
C GLU A 105 -3.05 -20.90 29.08
N VAL A 106 -2.73 -19.67 28.71
CA VAL A 106 -1.37 -19.15 28.60
C VAL A 106 -1.10 -18.28 29.82
N ARG A 107 -0.12 -18.68 30.64
CA ARG A 107 0.23 -17.97 31.87
C ARG A 107 1.28 -16.89 31.57
N LEU A 108 0.99 -15.66 32.00
CA LEU A 108 1.96 -14.56 31.97
C LEU A 108 3.11 -14.88 32.93
N ARG A 109 4.32 -14.98 32.39
CA ARG A 109 5.54 -15.25 33.16
C ARG A 109 6.12 -13.93 33.67
N GLU A 110 5.45 -13.30 34.64
CA GLU A 110 5.99 -12.33 35.62
C GLU A 110 4.83 -11.62 36.36
N GLY A 111 4.69 -11.90 37.66
CA GLY A 111 4.05 -11.01 38.66
C GLY A 111 2.54 -10.74 38.60
N HIS A 112 1.85 -10.92 37.48
CA HIS A 112 0.42 -10.60 37.34
C HIS A 112 -0.46 -11.85 37.22
N LEU A 113 -1.51 -11.93 38.05
CA LEU A 113 -2.49 -13.03 38.15
C LEU A 113 -3.45 -13.17 36.93
N SER A 114 -3.19 -12.49 35.81
CA SER A 114 -4.07 -12.56 34.63
C SER A 114 -3.72 -13.77 33.76
N SER A 115 -4.63 -14.73 33.67
CA SER A 115 -4.60 -15.83 32.72
C SER A 115 -5.13 -15.37 31.36
N VAL A 116 -4.40 -15.58 30.27
CA VAL A 116 -4.85 -15.30 28.91
C VAL A 116 -5.27 -16.61 28.26
N PHE A 117 -6.42 -16.66 27.59
CA PHE A 117 -6.85 -17.86 26.86
C PHE A 117 -6.57 -17.68 25.38
N ALA A 118 -5.97 -18.69 24.75
CA ALA A 118 -5.63 -18.62 23.34
C ALA A 118 -5.83 -19.97 22.63
N ARG A 119 -6.20 -19.91 21.35
CA ARG A 119 -6.37 -21.08 20.48
C ARG A 119 -5.51 -20.95 19.22
N SER A 120 -5.17 -22.09 18.62
CA SER A 120 -4.47 -22.14 17.34
C SER A 120 -5.36 -21.68 16.19
N PHE A 121 -4.73 -21.39 15.05
CA PHE A 121 -5.38 -21.05 13.79
C PHE A 121 -6.27 -22.21 13.30
N ASP A 122 -7.46 -21.88 12.83
CA ASP A 122 -8.45 -22.81 12.30
C ASP A 122 -8.75 -22.48 10.83
N SER A 123 -8.22 -23.30 9.92
CA SER A 123 -8.31 -23.06 8.46
C SER A 123 -9.71 -23.09 7.88
N SER A 124 -10.73 -23.54 8.61
CA SER A 124 -12.11 -23.52 8.13
C SER A 124 -12.76 -22.13 8.22
N ARG A 125 -12.31 -21.31 9.17
CA ARG A 125 -12.95 -20.04 9.55
C ARG A 125 -12.00 -18.85 9.66
N ASP A 126 -10.77 -19.08 10.10
CA ASP A 126 -9.81 -18.01 10.32
C ASP A 126 -9.20 -17.55 9.01
N THR A 127 -8.69 -16.32 9.01
CA THR A 127 -8.11 -15.69 7.84
C THR A 127 -6.67 -15.31 8.14
N LEU A 128 -5.76 -15.70 7.26
CA LEU A 128 -4.34 -15.35 7.36
C LEU A 128 -4.11 -14.00 6.68
N PHE A 129 -3.63 -13.02 7.44
CA PHE A 129 -3.34 -11.67 6.98
C PHE A 129 -1.87 -11.51 6.61
N ILE A 130 -1.61 -11.03 5.41
CA ILE A 130 -0.25 -10.79 4.91
C ILE A 130 -0.01 -9.28 4.90
N GLU A 131 0.93 -8.81 5.73
CA GLU A 131 1.33 -7.41 5.76
C GLU A 131 2.06 -7.01 4.47
N ALA A 132 1.97 -5.73 4.08
CA ALA A 132 2.51 -5.26 2.80
C ALA A 132 4.03 -5.46 2.69
N ASP A 133 4.76 -5.27 3.79
CA ASP A 133 6.20 -5.46 3.90
C ASP A 133 6.62 -6.93 3.96
N LYS A 134 5.73 -7.83 4.38
CA LYS A 134 5.97 -9.28 4.46
C LYS A 134 5.50 -10.05 3.24
N LEU A 135 4.96 -9.35 2.26
CA LEU A 135 4.41 -9.96 1.06
C LEU A 135 5.51 -10.70 0.27
N ASN A 136 6.67 -10.06 0.07
CA ASN A 136 7.82 -10.70 -0.58
C ASN A 136 8.31 -11.94 0.18
N ASP A 137 8.37 -11.87 1.52
CA ASP A 137 8.73 -13.03 2.34
C ASP A 137 7.75 -14.19 2.14
N PHE A 138 6.44 -13.91 2.11
CA PHE A 138 5.40 -14.92 1.91
C PHE A 138 5.53 -15.63 0.55
N TYR A 139 5.87 -14.88 -0.50
CA TYR A 139 6.09 -15.43 -1.84
C TYR A 139 7.40 -16.24 -1.94
N CYS A 140 8.50 -15.71 -1.43
CA CYS A 140 9.83 -16.29 -1.61
C CYS A 140 10.10 -17.46 -0.67
N GLU A 141 9.53 -17.48 0.54
CA GLU A 141 9.80 -18.51 1.55
C GLU A 141 9.71 -19.96 1.04
N PRO A 142 8.66 -20.41 0.31
CA PRO A 142 8.62 -21.79 -0.18
C PRO A 142 9.75 -22.08 -1.18
N TYR A 143 10.13 -21.11 -2.02
CA TYR A 143 11.24 -21.26 -2.95
C TYR A 143 12.58 -21.29 -2.23
N ASP A 144 12.81 -20.37 -1.29
CA ASP A 144 14.02 -20.32 -0.47
C ASP A 144 14.24 -21.65 0.26
N ARG A 145 13.16 -22.26 0.77
CA ARG A 145 13.23 -23.57 1.43
C ARG A 145 13.71 -24.69 0.53
N LEU A 146 13.38 -24.68 -0.77
CA LEU A 146 13.86 -25.70 -1.71
C LEU A 146 15.38 -25.62 -1.94
N PHE A 147 16.01 -24.48 -1.67
CA PHE A 147 17.46 -24.30 -1.79
C PHE A 147 18.23 -24.62 -0.50
N GLU A 148 17.54 -24.96 0.59
CA GLU A 148 18.21 -25.38 1.82
C GLU A 148 18.78 -26.80 1.69
N PRO A 149 19.90 -27.13 2.39
CA PRO A 149 20.58 -28.41 2.20
C PRO A 149 19.76 -29.66 2.51
N ASP A 150 18.66 -29.52 3.27
CA ASP A 150 17.77 -30.63 3.61
C ASP A 150 16.78 -30.97 2.49
N LEU A 151 16.53 -30.04 1.56
CA LEU A 151 15.60 -30.19 0.44
C LEU A 151 16.26 -30.02 -0.93
N ALA A 152 17.52 -29.58 -0.97
CA ALA A 152 18.29 -29.46 -2.18
C ALA A 152 18.30 -30.78 -2.96
N ASP A 153 18.00 -30.70 -4.25
CA ASP A 153 17.92 -31.82 -5.20
C ASP A 153 16.78 -32.83 -4.98
N LEU A 154 15.85 -32.58 -4.04
CA LEU A 154 14.66 -33.42 -3.85
C LEU A 154 13.47 -32.95 -4.71
N MET A 155 12.70 -33.90 -5.25
CA MET A 155 11.38 -33.59 -5.80
C MET A 155 10.37 -33.42 -4.66
N VAL A 156 9.94 -32.18 -4.43
CA VAL A 156 9.01 -31.83 -3.36
C VAL A 156 7.61 -31.56 -3.91
N SER A 157 6.61 -32.19 -3.32
CA SER A 157 5.19 -31.91 -3.58
C SER A 157 4.64 -30.85 -2.62
N SER A 158 3.56 -30.16 -2.96
CA SER A 158 2.93 -29.14 -2.08
C SER A 158 1.40 -29.23 -2.12
N GLY A 159 0.75 -28.80 -1.05
CA GLY A 159 -0.70 -28.98 -0.86
C GLY A 159 -1.46 -27.74 -0.36
N PRO A 160 -2.79 -27.69 -0.59
CA PRO A 160 -3.64 -26.60 -0.17
C PRO A 160 -3.75 -26.54 1.36
N THR A 161 -3.12 -25.54 1.99
CA THR A 161 -3.15 -25.44 3.46
C THR A 161 -4.01 -24.29 3.98
N VAL A 162 -4.03 -23.17 3.28
CA VAL A 162 -4.78 -21.96 3.66
C VAL A 162 -5.95 -21.79 2.71
N THR A 163 -7.16 -21.58 3.26
CA THR A 163 -8.38 -21.38 2.46
C THR A 163 -8.81 -19.92 2.38
N ARG A 164 -8.39 -19.09 3.35
CA ARG A 164 -8.77 -17.69 3.50
C ARG A 164 -7.54 -16.83 3.75
N LEU A 165 -7.28 -15.89 2.85
CA LEU A 165 -6.21 -14.89 2.96
C LEU A 165 -6.80 -13.50 3.14
N ALA A 166 -6.01 -12.56 3.64
CA ALA A 166 -6.31 -11.15 3.67
C ALA A 166 -5.07 -10.34 3.36
N VAL A 167 -5.20 -9.30 2.53
CA VAL A 167 -4.11 -8.40 2.14
C VAL A 167 -4.54 -6.94 2.26
N PRO A 168 -3.61 -6.00 2.52
CA PRO A 168 -3.88 -4.57 2.42
C PRO A 168 -4.35 -4.17 1.02
N GLU A 169 -5.22 -3.16 0.95
CA GLU A 169 -5.67 -2.58 -0.32
C GLU A 169 -4.53 -2.12 -1.25
N PRO A 170 -3.46 -1.46 -0.77
CA PRO A 170 -2.37 -1.05 -1.65
C PRO A 170 -1.71 -2.25 -2.36
N VAL A 171 -1.50 -3.36 -1.64
CA VAL A 171 -0.95 -4.61 -2.18
C VAL A 171 -1.86 -5.17 -3.28
N PHE A 172 -3.16 -5.19 -3.02
CA PHE A 172 -4.14 -5.64 -4.00
C PHE A 172 -4.13 -4.77 -5.27
N ARG A 173 -3.89 -3.45 -5.15
CA ARG A 173 -3.87 -2.51 -6.29
C ARG A 173 -2.56 -2.52 -7.08
N SER A 174 -1.41 -2.61 -6.41
CA SER A 174 -0.10 -2.51 -7.05
C SER A 174 0.30 -3.77 -7.82
N GLU A 175 -0.24 -4.94 -7.44
CA GLU A 175 0.23 -6.24 -7.92
C GLU A 175 -0.86 -7.06 -8.64
N GLY A 176 -1.57 -6.45 -9.59
CA GLY A 176 -2.61 -7.14 -10.37
C GLY A 176 -2.16 -8.43 -11.10
N GLY A 177 -0.85 -8.67 -11.24
CA GLY A 177 -0.28 -9.93 -11.72
C GLY A 177 0.23 -10.89 -10.63
N SER A 178 0.78 -10.39 -9.51
CA SER A 178 1.52 -11.20 -8.51
C SER A 178 0.62 -12.05 -7.60
N LEU A 179 -0.66 -11.68 -7.45
CA LEU A 179 -1.61 -12.52 -6.71
C LEU A 179 -1.75 -13.92 -7.32
N THR A 180 -1.50 -14.08 -8.62
CA THR A 180 -1.51 -15.41 -9.25
C THR A 180 -0.45 -16.35 -8.71
N GLU A 181 0.69 -15.82 -8.25
CA GLU A 181 1.78 -16.60 -7.67
C GLU A 181 1.42 -17.14 -6.27
N ILE A 182 0.56 -16.43 -5.52
CA ILE A 182 -0.01 -16.94 -4.25
C ILE A 182 -0.67 -18.30 -4.47
N PHE A 183 -1.40 -18.46 -5.59
CA PHE A 183 -2.18 -19.67 -5.85
C PHE A 183 -1.33 -20.85 -6.32
N GLN A 184 -0.07 -20.64 -6.71
CA GLN A 184 0.82 -21.74 -7.09
C GLN A 184 1.15 -22.62 -5.87
N TRP A 185 1.48 -21.99 -4.74
CA TRP A 185 1.78 -22.70 -3.49
C TRP A 185 0.55 -22.86 -2.58
N HIS A 186 -0.46 -22.02 -2.73
CA HIS A 186 -1.71 -22.08 -1.96
C HIS A 186 -2.93 -22.25 -2.87
N SER A 187 -2.93 -23.33 -3.65
CA SER A 187 -4.04 -23.71 -4.54
C SER A 187 -5.39 -23.91 -3.83
N GLY A 188 -5.38 -24.01 -2.49
CA GLY A 188 -6.55 -24.13 -1.63
C GLY A 188 -7.21 -22.82 -1.24
N VAL A 189 -6.63 -21.67 -1.60
CA VAL A 189 -7.20 -20.38 -1.24
C VAL A 189 -8.49 -20.18 -2.03
N VAL A 190 -9.60 -20.23 -1.30
CA VAL A 190 -10.92 -19.98 -1.83
C VAL A 190 -11.28 -18.51 -1.63
N VAL A 191 -10.80 -17.84 -0.59
CA VAL A 191 -11.26 -16.49 -0.23
C VAL A 191 -10.07 -15.57 -0.01
N VAL A 192 -10.07 -14.38 -0.62
CA VAL A 192 -9.03 -13.35 -0.39
C VAL A 192 -9.73 -12.06 0.05
N LEU A 193 -9.54 -11.64 1.30
CA LEU A 193 -10.11 -10.41 1.84
C LEU A 193 -9.19 -9.22 1.54
N VAL A 194 -9.77 -8.06 1.26
CA VAL A 194 -8.99 -6.84 1.08
C VAL A 194 -9.26 -5.92 2.27
N VAL A 195 -8.20 -5.62 3.03
CA VAL A 195 -8.26 -4.77 4.21
C VAL A 195 -8.02 -3.32 3.79
N VAL A 196 -9.10 -2.56 3.80
CA VAL A 196 -9.16 -1.14 3.41
C VAL A 196 -9.02 -0.26 4.65
N GLY A 197 -8.25 0.82 4.53
CA GLY A 197 -8.07 1.81 5.59
C GLY A 197 -7.11 1.36 6.69
N MET A 198 -7.55 1.44 7.95
CA MET A 198 -6.68 1.18 9.11
C MET A 198 -6.29 -0.29 9.19
N GLN A 199 -4.98 -0.53 9.07
CA GLN A 199 -4.42 -1.88 9.10
C GLN A 199 -4.44 -2.47 10.52
N PRO A 200 -4.56 -3.81 10.66
CA PRO A 200 -4.48 -4.48 11.94
C PRO A 200 -3.12 -4.21 12.59
N ARG A 201 -3.12 -3.97 13.89
CA ARG A 201 -1.88 -3.87 14.68
C ARG A 201 -1.69 -5.14 15.47
N TRP A 202 -0.49 -5.69 15.36
CA TRP A 202 -0.07 -6.92 16.00
C TRP A 202 0.72 -6.63 17.28
N GLU A 203 0.51 -7.44 18.31
CA GLU A 203 1.22 -7.34 19.57
C GLU A 203 2.56 -8.07 19.45
N CYS A 204 3.65 -7.35 19.71
CA CYS A 204 4.98 -7.96 19.88
C CYS A 204 5.12 -8.40 21.34
N ASN A 205 4.48 -9.52 21.70
CA ASN A 205 4.55 -10.07 23.06
C ASN A 205 5.31 -11.40 23.08
N SER A 206 5.97 -11.69 24.21
CA SER A 206 6.71 -12.95 24.43
C SER A 206 5.82 -14.19 24.47
N LEU A 207 4.50 -14.01 24.40
CA LEU A 207 3.49 -15.06 24.50
C LEU A 207 3.02 -15.56 23.13
N GLN A 208 3.34 -14.88 22.03
CA GLN A 208 2.83 -15.20 20.68
C GLN A 208 1.30 -15.30 20.65
N VAL A 209 0.62 -14.40 21.37
CA VAL A 209 -0.84 -14.31 21.40
C VAL A 209 -1.24 -12.97 20.81
N GLN A 210 -2.03 -12.99 19.74
CA GLN A 210 -2.46 -11.77 19.05
C GLN A 210 -3.82 -11.30 19.54
N ARG A 211 -3.98 -9.98 19.61
CA ARG A 211 -5.27 -9.35 19.84
C ARG A 211 -6.23 -9.75 18.73
N ARG A 212 -7.44 -10.11 19.11
CA ARG A 212 -8.46 -10.60 18.19
C ARG A 212 -8.97 -9.47 17.28
N TRP A 213 -8.87 -9.71 15.98
CA TRP A 213 -9.51 -8.95 14.92
C TRP A 213 -10.59 -9.82 14.29
N GLU A 214 -11.79 -9.26 14.10
CA GLU A 214 -12.96 -9.97 13.57
C GLU A 214 -13.45 -9.30 12.29
N VAL A 215 -13.88 -10.12 11.33
CA VAL A 215 -14.54 -9.68 10.10
C VAL A 215 -16.04 -9.56 10.38
N LYS A 216 -16.62 -8.35 10.30
CA LYS A 216 -18.04 -8.11 10.59
C LYS A 216 -18.91 -7.99 9.32
N GLY A 217 -19.67 -9.01 8.96
CA GLY A 217 -20.73 -8.92 7.94
C GLY A 217 -20.37 -9.50 6.57
N VAL A 218 -21.41 -9.71 5.74
CA VAL A 218 -21.31 -10.23 4.37
C VAL A 218 -21.35 -9.06 3.39
N PRO A 219 -20.44 -8.95 2.42
CA PRO A 219 -20.40 -7.82 1.48
C PRO A 219 -21.57 -7.83 0.48
N ASP A 220 -21.91 -6.65 -0.04
CA ASP A 220 -22.88 -6.46 -1.13
C ASP A 220 -22.37 -6.97 -2.50
N TYR A 221 -21.04 -7.14 -2.66
CA TYR A 221 -20.38 -7.48 -3.92
C TYR A 221 -19.27 -8.51 -3.73
N ARG A 222 -19.09 -9.43 -4.70
CA ARG A 222 -17.98 -10.37 -4.78
C ARG A 222 -17.21 -10.20 -6.09
N LEU A 223 -15.88 -10.30 -6.05
CA LEU A 223 -15.04 -10.38 -7.24
C LEU A 223 -14.49 -11.80 -7.38
N SER A 224 -14.93 -12.54 -8.41
CA SER A 224 -14.34 -13.84 -8.74
C SER A 224 -13.20 -13.68 -9.74
N TRP A 225 -12.12 -14.43 -9.53
CA TRP A 225 -11.01 -14.48 -10.48
C TRP A 225 -11.33 -15.45 -11.62
N ASP A 226 -11.30 -14.97 -12.86
CA ASP A 226 -11.41 -15.82 -14.03
C ASP A 226 -10.03 -16.32 -14.46
N LEU A 227 -9.76 -17.61 -14.22
CA LEU A 227 -8.50 -18.27 -14.59
C LEU A 227 -8.23 -18.25 -16.10
N ALA A 228 -9.27 -18.33 -16.94
CA ALA A 228 -9.11 -18.36 -18.40
C ALA A 228 -8.82 -16.96 -18.97
N GLN A 229 -9.40 -15.93 -18.34
CA GLN A 229 -9.28 -14.55 -18.79
C GLN A 229 -8.29 -13.71 -18.00
N GLN A 230 -7.68 -14.28 -16.94
CA GLN A 230 -6.72 -13.65 -16.02
C GLN A 230 -7.21 -12.26 -15.55
N ARG A 231 -8.49 -12.17 -15.18
CA ARG A 231 -9.14 -10.91 -14.77
C ARG A 231 -10.20 -11.16 -13.70
N PHE A 232 -10.49 -10.14 -12.90
CA PHE A 232 -11.60 -10.17 -11.94
C PHE A 232 -12.96 -9.91 -12.61
N LYS A 233 -13.99 -10.61 -12.15
CA LYS A 233 -15.40 -10.42 -12.53
C LYS A 233 -16.23 -10.07 -11.30
N SER A 234 -16.99 -8.99 -11.36
CA SER A 234 -17.89 -8.55 -10.29
C SER A 234 -19.26 -9.22 -10.38
N SER A 235 -19.77 -9.74 -9.27
CA SER A 235 -21.16 -10.20 -9.13
C SER A 235 -21.82 -9.61 -7.87
N LEU A 236 -23.14 -9.36 -7.96
CA LEU A 236 -23.97 -8.94 -6.83
C LEU A 236 -24.29 -10.18 -5.97
N ALA A 237 -24.17 -10.06 -4.65
CA ALA A 237 -24.35 -11.19 -3.74
C ALA A 237 -25.84 -11.59 -3.56
N THR A 238 -26.48 -12.15 -4.59
CA THR A 238 -27.83 -12.72 -4.49
C THR A 238 -27.80 -14.24 -4.46
N HIS A 239 -28.15 -14.79 -3.29
CA HIS A 239 -28.58 -16.17 -3.02
C HIS A 239 -27.61 -17.36 -3.29
N LEU A 240 -27.32 -18.03 -2.17
CA LEU A 240 -27.38 -19.48 -1.92
C LEU A 240 -26.15 -20.39 -2.07
N SER A 241 -26.05 -21.21 -1.01
CA SER A 241 -25.64 -22.61 -0.90
C SER A 241 -24.23 -23.02 -1.34
N ASP A 242 -23.52 -23.55 -0.34
CA ASP A 242 -22.48 -24.56 -0.43
C ASP A 242 -22.44 -25.34 -1.76
N ARG A 243 -21.22 -25.39 -2.29
CA ARG A 243 -20.65 -26.27 -3.34
C ARG A 243 -20.57 -25.66 -4.73
N GLY A 244 -19.33 -25.29 -5.08
CA GLY A 244 -18.88 -25.19 -6.45
C GLY A 244 -17.60 -24.36 -6.56
N LEU A 245 -16.49 -25.02 -6.86
CA LEU A 245 -15.33 -24.52 -7.62
C LEU A 245 -14.79 -23.12 -7.29
N GLY A 246 -13.65 -23.07 -6.57
CA GLY A 246 -12.63 -22.01 -6.71
C GLY A 246 -13.14 -20.57 -6.77
N GLU A 247 -14.05 -20.19 -5.87
CA GLU A 247 -14.65 -18.87 -5.87
C GLU A 247 -13.90 -17.91 -4.94
N MET A 248 -12.95 -17.15 -5.49
CA MET A 248 -12.37 -15.98 -4.81
C MET A 248 -13.49 -15.06 -4.31
N ALA A 249 -13.68 -14.99 -3.00
CA ALA A 249 -14.60 -14.03 -2.39
C ALA A 249 -13.79 -12.89 -1.76
N THR A 250 -13.74 -11.74 -2.43
CA THR A 250 -13.28 -10.48 -1.85
C THR A 250 -14.30 -9.99 -0.83
N THR A 251 -13.94 -10.01 0.46
CA THR A 251 -14.72 -9.30 1.49
C THR A 251 -14.32 -7.84 1.47
N THR A 252 -15.12 -7.04 0.78
CA THR A 252 -15.00 -5.59 0.78
C THR A 252 -15.74 -5.02 1.98
N PHE A 253 -15.01 -4.46 2.94
CA PHE A 253 -15.59 -3.40 3.76
C PHE A 253 -15.49 -2.09 2.95
N GLN A 254 -16.66 -1.54 2.61
CA GLN A 254 -16.89 -0.35 1.78
C GLN A 254 -16.75 -0.52 0.24
N GLY A 255 -17.59 -1.37 -0.37
CA GLY A 255 -17.74 -1.46 -1.85
C GLY A 255 -18.21 -0.17 -2.53
N LEU A 256 -18.70 0.82 -1.78
CA LEU A 256 -19.05 2.14 -2.30
C LEU A 256 -17.89 3.13 -2.33
N THR A 257 -16.75 2.84 -1.70
CA THR A 257 -15.60 3.77 -1.68
C THR A 257 -14.52 3.35 -2.68
N LEU A 258 -14.24 2.06 -2.90
CA LEU A 258 -13.16 1.64 -3.82
C LEU A 258 -13.42 2.02 -5.28
N GLU A 259 -14.58 1.68 -5.85
CA GLU A 259 -14.96 2.13 -7.19
C GLU A 259 -15.09 3.64 -7.26
N ARG A 260 -15.62 4.30 -6.21
CA ARG A 260 -15.67 5.77 -6.16
C ARG A 260 -14.30 6.40 -6.04
N MET A 261 -13.33 5.77 -5.38
CA MET A 261 -11.96 6.25 -5.21
C MET A 261 -11.15 6.01 -6.48
N LEU A 262 -11.27 4.84 -7.11
CA LEU A 262 -10.68 4.59 -8.44
C LEU A 262 -11.32 5.46 -9.52
N ALA A 263 -12.65 5.64 -9.48
CA ALA A 263 -13.35 6.56 -10.35
C ALA A 263 -13.00 8.02 -10.01
N ALA A 264 -12.77 8.38 -8.75
CA ALA A 264 -12.32 9.71 -8.37
C ALA A 264 -10.88 9.96 -8.84
N ASP A 265 -9.96 9.01 -8.65
CA ASP A 265 -8.59 9.04 -9.16
C ASP A 265 -8.60 9.24 -10.69
N ALA A 266 -9.31 8.37 -11.41
CA ALA A 266 -9.42 8.44 -12.86
C ALA A 266 -10.11 9.73 -13.32
N ALA A 267 -11.16 10.19 -12.62
CA ALA A 267 -11.85 11.43 -12.95
C ALA A 267 -10.97 12.66 -12.69
N ILE A 268 -10.26 12.73 -11.56
CA ILE A 268 -9.35 13.84 -11.25
C ILE A 268 -8.23 13.88 -12.29
N LEU A 269 -7.63 12.74 -12.63
CA LEU A 269 -6.60 12.66 -13.68
C LEU A 269 -7.16 13.04 -15.06
N ALA A 270 -8.36 12.59 -15.42
CA ALA A 270 -9.00 12.94 -16.69
C ALA A 270 -9.33 14.44 -16.78
N VAL A 271 -9.80 15.04 -15.69
CA VAL A 271 -10.08 16.49 -15.63
C VAL A 271 -8.76 17.27 -15.64
N SER A 272 -7.74 16.80 -14.93
CA SER A 272 -6.38 17.37 -14.97
C SER A 272 -5.84 17.39 -16.40
N LEU A 273 -5.92 16.26 -17.10
CA LEU A 273 -5.45 16.11 -18.47
C LEU A 273 -6.27 16.99 -19.43
N SER A 274 -7.58 17.05 -19.23
CA SER A 274 -8.47 17.92 -20.02
C SER A 274 -8.11 19.40 -19.84
N ALA A 275 -7.83 19.84 -18.60
CA ALA A 275 -7.34 21.19 -18.32
C ALA A 275 -5.97 21.43 -18.97
N ALA A 276 -5.08 20.44 -18.98
CA ALA A 276 -3.77 20.54 -19.60
C ALA A 276 -3.83 20.64 -21.14
N LEU A 277 -4.72 19.87 -21.78
CA LEU A 277 -4.99 19.94 -23.21
C LEU A 277 -5.65 21.28 -23.59
N LEU A 278 -6.59 21.76 -22.77
CA LEU A 278 -7.19 23.08 -22.95
C LEU A 278 -6.13 24.18 -22.86
N TYR A 279 -5.22 24.11 -21.88
CA TYR A 279 -4.10 25.06 -21.82
C TYR A 279 -3.19 24.95 -23.04
N ALA A 280 -2.87 23.75 -23.53
CA ALA A 280 -2.05 23.58 -24.74
C ALA A 280 -2.67 24.30 -25.97
N ILE A 281 -4.00 24.25 -26.12
CA ILE A 281 -4.73 24.98 -27.17
C ILE A 281 -4.64 26.50 -26.93
N LEU A 282 -4.77 26.95 -25.68
CA LEU A 282 -4.75 28.36 -25.28
C LEU A 282 -3.34 28.93 -25.07
N LEU A 283 -2.29 28.12 -25.23
CA LEU A 283 -0.92 28.42 -24.82
C LEU A 283 -0.39 29.74 -25.42
N ARG A 284 -0.72 29.98 -26.70
CA ARG A 284 -0.35 31.19 -27.44
C ARG A 284 -1.44 32.27 -27.50
N ALA A 285 -2.60 32.05 -26.88
CA ALA A 285 -3.64 33.06 -26.79
C ALA A 285 -3.19 34.22 -25.90
N ALA A 286 -3.83 35.39 -26.04
CA ALA A 286 -3.57 36.53 -25.17
C ALA A 286 -3.77 36.16 -23.67
N PRO A 287 -3.04 36.82 -22.74
CA PRO A 287 -3.24 36.61 -21.31
C PRO A 287 -4.71 36.79 -20.93
N SER A 288 -5.27 35.78 -20.30
CA SER A 288 -6.69 35.74 -19.92
C SER A 288 -6.88 34.84 -18.70
N ASN A 289 -7.99 35.06 -17.98
CA ASN A 289 -8.35 34.23 -16.84
C ASN A 289 -8.50 32.76 -17.25
N THR A 290 -9.09 32.46 -18.41
CA THR A 290 -9.25 31.08 -18.89
C THR A 290 -7.90 30.40 -19.10
N ARG A 291 -6.93 31.09 -19.71
CA ARG A 291 -5.56 30.58 -19.90
C ARG A 291 -4.86 30.32 -18.57
N MET A 292 -5.04 31.21 -17.60
CA MET A 292 -4.47 31.03 -16.25
C MET A 292 -5.15 29.87 -15.51
N VAL A 293 -6.49 29.80 -15.52
CA VAL A 293 -7.26 28.75 -14.83
C VAL A 293 -6.92 27.39 -15.41
N SER A 294 -6.89 27.23 -16.74
CA SER A 294 -6.58 25.93 -17.35
C SER A 294 -5.17 25.45 -17.01
N LYS A 295 -4.18 26.36 -17.01
CA LYS A 295 -2.81 26.06 -16.60
C LYS A 295 -2.75 25.61 -15.14
N ALA A 296 -3.22 26.46 -14.23
CA ALA A 296 -3.14 26.22 -12.80
C ALA A 296 -3.99 25.03 -12.35
N ALA A 297 -5.18 24.84 -12.93
CA ALA A 297 -6.07 23.73 -12.59
C ALA A 297 -5.46 22.38 -12.95
N SER A 298 -4.71 22.28 -14.05
CA SER A 298 -4.07 21.03 -14.45
C SER A 298 -3.19 20.44 -13.35
N THR A 299 -2.35 21.26 -12.71
CA THR A 299 -1.44 20.87 -11.64
C THR A 299 -2.08 20.90 -10.25
N ALA A 300 -3.05 21.78 -10.00
CA ALA A 300 -3.85 21.75 -8.77
C ALA A 300 -4.63 20.44 -8.63
N LEU A 301 -5.14 19.91 -9.75
CA LEU A 301 -5.84 18.62 -9.75
C LEU A 301 -4.89 17.45 -9.50
N LEU A 302 -3.62 17.53 -9.93
CA LEU A 302 -2.61 16.56 -9.52
C LEU A 302 -2.31 16.65 -8.01
N ALA A 303 -2.32 17.85 -7.43
CA ALA A 303 -2.20 18.03 -5.97
C ALA A 303 -3.40 17.40 -5.23
N ALA A 304 -4.61 17.58 -5.76
CA ALA A 304 -5.82 16.95 -5.23
C ALA A 304 -5.77 15.42 -5.35
N PHE A 305 -5.27 14.90 -6.49
CA PHE A 305 -5.03 13.48 -6.69
C PHE A 305 -4.07 12.91 -5.64
N ALA A 306 -2.93 13.58 -5.41
CA ALA A 306 -1.99 13.21 -4.35
C ALA A 306 -2.63 13.26 -2.95
N ALA A 307 -3.51 14.24 -2.69
CA ALA A 307 -4.22 14.37 -1.42
C ALA A 307 -5.26 13.27 -1.18
N VAL A 308 -5.93 12.79 -2.24
CA VAL A 308 -6.88 11.67 -2.15
C VAL A 308 -6.16 10.36 -1.83
N ARG A 309 -4.96 10.15 -2.38
CA ARG A 309 -4.12 8.98 -2.11
C ARG A 309 -3.48 9.01 -0.72
N ASN A 310 -3.04 10.19 -0.26
CA ASN A 310 -2.44 10.42 1.07
C ASN A 310 -1.16 9.59 1.38
N ASP A 311 -0.51 9.03 0.36
CA ASP A 311 0.71 8.24 0.52
C ASP A 311 1.97 9.13 0.61
N ALA A 312 1.97 10.26 -0.12
CA ALA A 312 3.09 11.19 -0.20
C ALA A 312 2.67 12.63 0.18
N TRP A 313 2.42 12.91 1.47
CA TRP A 313 1.86 14.19 1.89
C TRP A 313 2.67 15.43 1.48
N LEU A 314 4.01 15.33 1.33
CA LEU A 314 4.89 16.41 0.86
C LEU A 314 4.69 16.75 -0.62
N LEU A 315 4.09 15.84 -1.40
CA LEU A 315 3.78 16.05 -2.81
C LEU A 315 2.65 17.06 -3.01
N ILE A 316 1.71 17.11 -2.07
CA ILE A 316 0.55 18.02 -2.09
C ILE A 316 1.00 19.49 -2.12
N PRO A 317 1.83 19.98 -1.17
CA PRO A 317 2.34 21.34 -1.23
C PRO A 317 3.30 21.57 -2.39
N ALA A 318 4.06 20.56 -2.85
CA ALA A 318 4.91 20.68 -4.04
C ALA A 318 4.08 21.01 -5.30
N LEU A 319 3.05 20.21 -5.58
CA LEU A 319 2.14 20.42 -6.71
C LEU A 319 1.27 21.67 -6.54
N GLY A 320 0.81 21.95 -5.33
CA GLY A 320 0.03 23.16 -5.02
C GLY A 320 0.81 24.45 -5.26
N LEU A 321 2.09 24.49 -4.86
CA LEU A 321 2.99 25.61 -5.14
C LEU A 321 3.38 25.68 -6.63
N GLY A 322 3.50 24.54 -7.32
CA GLY A 322 3.66 24.49 -8.77
C GLY A 322 2.47 25.13 -9.49
N SER A 323 1.24 24.79 -9.09
CA SER A 323 0.00 25.38 -9.59
C SER A 323 -0.09 26.89 -9.33
N LEU A 324 0.31 27.33 -8.13
CA LEU A 324 0.38 28.76 -7.83
C LEU A 324 1.43 29.47 -8.70
N GLY A 325 2.56 28.82 -8.96
CA GLY A 325 3.58 29.29 -9.90
C GLY A 325 3.03 29.44 -11.32
N ASP A 326 2.28 28.45 -11.79
CA ASP A 326 1.59 28.47 -13.08
C ASP A 326 0.60 29.64 -13.19
N ALA A 327 -0.16 29.91 -12.12
CA ALA A 327 -1.10 31.01 -12.08
C ALA A 327 -0.38 32.37 -12.21
N PHE A 328 0.77 32.54 -11.56
CA PHE A 328 1.58 33.76 -11.70
C PHE A 328 2.19 33.89 -13.09
N LEU A 329 2.79 32.82 -13.64
CA LEU A 329 3.41 32.83 -14.98
C LEU A 329 2.40 32.96 -16.12
N ALA A 330 1.10 32.82 -15.85
CA ALA A 330 0.07 33.09 -16.84
C ALA A 330 -0.11 34.58 -17.15
N TRP A 331 0.50 35.49 -16.39
CA TRP A 331 0.42 36.94 -16.60
C TRP A 331 1.77 37.51 -17.03
N PRO A 332 1.78 38.51 -17.93
CA PRO A 332 3.02 39.16 -18.35
C PRO A 332 3.57 40.05 -17.24
N GLY A 333 4.89 40.27 -17.28
CA GLY A 333 5.58 41.26 -16.46
C GLY A 333 6.49 40.66 -15.38
N GLU A 334 7.53 41.40 -15.05
CA GLU A 334 8.62 40.96 -14.16
C GLU A 334 8.13 40.56 -12.75
N LYS A 335 7.16 41.27 -12.19
CA LYS A 335 6.59 40.93 -10.86
C LYS A 335 5.87 39.59 -10.87
N ALA A 336 5.14 39.28 -11.94
CA ALA A 336 4.44 38.02 -12.09
C ALA A 336 5.44 36.88 -12.30
N PHE A 337 6.46 37.11 -13.14
CA PHE A 337 7.59 36.20 -13.33
C PHE A 337 8.29 35.86 -12.00
N LEU A 338 8.69 36.87 -11.21
CA LEU A 338 9.37 36.69 -9.93
C LEU A 338 8.53 35.92 -8.90
N ARG A 339 7.22 36.18 -8.83
CA ARG A 339 6.31 35.44 -7.95
C ARG A 339 6.17 33.99 -8.39
N GLY A 340 6.07 33.75 -9.70
CA GLY A 340 6.07 32.41 -10.28
C GLY A 340 7.34 31.64 -9.93
N LEU A 341 8.50 32.25 -10.20
CA LEU A 341 9.82 31.71 -9.89
C LEU A 341 9.97 31.36 -8.40
N ALA A 342 9.56 32.26 -7.50
CA ALA A 342 9.61 32.01 -6.06
C ALA A 342 8.70 30.86 -5.64
N SER A 343 7.49 30.77 -6.21
CA SER A 343 6.55 29.66 -5.94
C SER A 343 7.14 28.32 -6.37
N PHE A 344 7.68 28.24 -7.59
CA PHE A 344 8.35 27.04 -8.08
C PHE A 344 9.58 26.70 -7.24
N LEU A 345 10.39 27.68 -6.84
CA LEU A 345 11.56 27.44 -5.98
C LEU A 345 11.17 26.69 -4.70
N VAL A 346 10.12 27.15 -4.01
CA VAL A 346 9.63 26.50 -2.79
C VAL A 346 9.03 25.13 -3.12
N ALA A 347 8.33 24.96 -4.24
CA ALA A 347 7.85 23.66 -4.70
C ALA A 347 8.99 22.64 -4.86
N HIS A 348 10.12 23.05 -5.45
CA HIS A 348 11.30 22.19 -5.59
C HIS A 348 11.90 21.78 -4.24
N LEU A 349 11.85 22.64 -3.23
CA LEU A 349 12.29 22.27 -1.87
C LEU A 349 11.41 21.17 -1.26
N PHE A 350 10.10 21.21 -1.50
CA PHE A 350 9.20 20.11 -1.11
C PHE A 350 9.48 18.82 -1.88
N TYR A 351 9.78 18.91 -3.18
CA TYR A 351 10.23 17.74 -3.96
C TYR A 351 11.53 17.15 -3.43
N ILE A 352 12.52 17.99 -3.10
CA ILE A 352 13.77 17.54 -2.48
C ILE A 352 13.48 16.84 -1.15
N ALA A 353 12.71 17.46 -0.26
CA ALA A 353 12.37 16.88 1.03
C ALA A 353 11.67 15.52 0.87
N LEU A 354 10.71 15.42 -0.06
CA LEU A 354 10.01 14.19 -0.39
C LEU A 354 10.98 13.12 -0.89
N PHE A 355 11.81 13.42 -1.90
CA PHE A 355 12.71 12.46 -2.51
C PHE A 355 13.83 12.01 -1.57
N VAL A 356 14.32 12.90 -0.71
CA VAL A 356 15.28 12.54 0.34
C VAL A 356 14.63 11.63 1.40
N GLN A 357 13.35 11.85 1.72
CA GLN A 357 12.63 11.04 2.71
C GLN A 357 12.38 9.61 2.23
N ILE A 358 12.05 9.42 0.94
CA ILE A 358 11.70 8.10 0.37
C ILE A 358 12.85 7.42 -0.38
N GLY A 359 13.98 8.12 -0.57
CA GLY A 359 15.13 7.64 -1.32
C GLY A 359 15.94 6.58 -0.57
N HIS A 360 16.58 5.69 -1.33
CA HIS A 360 17.42 4.58 -0.83
C HIS A 360 18.91 4.99 -0.68
N GLY A 361 19.20 6.28 -0.75
CA GLY A 361 20.54 6.84 -0.63
C GLY A 361 21.39 6.82 -1.91
N THR A 362 22.59 7.40 -1.84
CA THR A 362 23.47 7.61 -3.00
C THR A 362 24.15 6.35 -3.51
N ALA A 363 24.13 5.25 -2.74
CA ALA A 363 24.67 3.97 -3.15
C ALA A 363 23.99 3.44 -4.42
N LEU A 364 22.67 3.64 -4.54
CA LEU A 364 21.89 3.25 -5.71
C LEU A 364 22.38 3.98 -6.98
N ILE A 365 22.70 5.27 -6.86
CA ILE A 365 23.24 6.05 -7.99
C ILE A 365 24.57 5.45 -8.44
N MET A 366 25.46 5.04 -7.52
CA MET A 366 26.78 4.49 -7.89
C MET A 366 26.71 3.07 -8.45
N ALA A 367 25.71 2.29 -8.01
CA ALA A 367 25.50 0.92 -8.44
C ALA A 367 25.03 0.82 -9.90
N GLU A 368 24.18 1.74 -10.36
CA GLU A 368 23.56 1.65 -11.69
C GLU A 368 24.17 2.63 -12.70
N ASP A 369 24.68 2.12 -13.83
CA ASP A 369 25.37 2.91 -14.84
C ASP A 369 24.50 4.00 -15.48
N TRP A 370 23.22 3.73 -15.70
CA TRP A 370 22.30 4.73 -16.26
C TRP A 370 22.04 5.88 -15.28
N ARG A 371 21.91 5.60 -13.98
CA ARG A 371 21.74 6.63 -12.93
C ARG A 371 22.98 7.49 -12.82
N LYS A 372 24.18 6.87 -12.85
CA LYS A 372 25.45 7.61 -12.96
C LYS A 372 25.46 8.50 -14.18
N GLY A 373 25.11 7.97 -15.35
CA GLY A 373 25.07 8.72 -16.60
C GLY A 373 24.15 9.94 -16.55
N VAL A 374 22.94 9.78 -15.98
CA VAL A 374 22.01 10.90 -15.78
C VAL A 374 22.58 11.91 -14.79
N ALA A 375 23.08 11.46 -13.63
CA ALA A 375 23.69 12.34 -12.63
C ALA A 375 24.85 13.16 -13.22
N THR A 376 25.78 12.52 -13.93
CA THR A 376 26.92 13.20 -14.56
C THR A 376 26.48 14.17 -15.63
N SER A 377 25.47 13.81 -16.44
CA SER A 377 24.93 14.68 -17.48
C SER A 377 24.28 15.92 -16.89
N MET A 378 23.51 15.78 -15.82
CA MET A 378 22.87 16.90 -15.12
C MET A 378 23.87 17.79 -14.40
N LEU A 379 24.91 17.19 -13.79
CA LEU A 379 26.00 17.91 -13.13
C LEU A 379 26.85 18.72 -14.12
N ALA A 380 26.92 18.29 -15.39
CA ALA A 380 27.53 19.06 -16.47
C ALA A 380 26.58 20.12 -17.06
N LEU A 381 25.29 19.78 -17.25
CA LEU A 381 24.30 20.66 -17.86
C LEU A 381 24.03 21.91 -17.02
N ALA A 382 23.85 21.77 -15.70
CA ALA A 382 23.46 22.89 -14.85
C ALA A 382 24.51 24.04 -14.81
N PRO A 383 25.82 23.77 -14.68
CA PRO A 383 26.85 24.81 -14.80
C PRO A 383 26.93 25.42 -16.20
N VAL A 384 26.81 24.63 -17.26
CA VAL A 384 26.82 25.12 -18.65
C VAL A 384 25.65 26.09 -18.87
N MET A 385 24.45 25.69 -18.46
CA MET A 385 23.25 26.54 -18.51
C MET A 385 23.42 27.81 -17.67
N SER A 386 23.98 27.71 -16.47
CA SER A 386 24.23 28.88 -15.62
C SER A 386 25.22 29.85 -16.28
N PHE A 387 26.29 29.33 -16.89
CA PHE A 387 27.29 30.14 -17.58
C PHE A 387 26.74 30.83 -18.84
N THR A 388 25.79 30.23 -19.54
CA THR A 388 25.16 30.84 -20.72
C THR A 388 24.09 31.86 -20.35
N LEU A 389 23.30 31.61 -19.29
CA LEU A 389 22.20 32.45 -18.83
C LEU A 389 22.66 33.71 -18.08
N VAL A 390 23.52 33.56 -17.07
CA VAL A 390 23.88 34.65 -16.13
C VAL A 390 24.37 35.93 -16.84
N PRO A 391 25.18 35.88 -17.92
CA PRO A 391 25.60 37.08 -18.64
C PRO A 391 24.46 37.81 -19.36
N ARG A 392 23.40 37.10 -19.75
CA ARG A 392 22.26 37.62 -20.54
C ARG A 392 21.08 38.08 -19.68
N VAL A 393 21.12 37.78 -18.39
CA VAL A 393 20.09 38.12 -17.42
C VAL A 393 20.40 39.47 -16.75
N PRO A 394 19.38 40.31 -16.47
CA PRO A 394 19.52 41.52 -15.66
C PRO A 394 20.24 41.27 -14.32
N SER A 395 21.07 42.21 -13.86
CA SER A 395 21.90 42.03 -12.66
C SER A 395 21.10 41.65 -11.40
N THR A 396 19.86 42.15 -11.28
CA THR A 396 18.93 41.85 -10.19
C THR A 396 18.46 40.39 -10.15
N LEU A 397 18.43 39.71 -11.29
CA LEU A 397 17.91 38.35 -11.43
C LEU A 397 19.00 37.26 -11.43
N ARG A 398 20.28 37.64 -11.48
CA ARG A 398 21.40 36.67 -11.54
C ARG A 398 21.44 35.73 -10.33
N ILE A 399 21.36 36.29 -9.12
CA ILE A 399 21.37 35.48 -7.88
C ILE A 399 20.14 34.56 -7.81
N PRO A 400 18.89 35.06 -8.01
CA PRO A 400 17.71 34.20 -8.07
C PRO A 400 17.84 33.03 -9.04
N ILE A 401 18.35 33.25 -10.25
CA ILE A 401 18.49 32.19 -11.25
C ILE A 401 19.54 31.16 -10.84
N ILE A 402 20.70 31.57 -10.33
CA ILE A 402 21.74 30.63 -9.88
C ILE A 402 21.21 29.75 -8.74
N VAL A 403 20.50 30.35 -7.77
CA VAL A 403 19.88 29.62 -6.66
C VAL A 403 18.85 28.63 -7.19
N TYR A 404 17.97 29.07 -8.11
CA TYR A 404 16.95 28.23 -8.73
C TYR A 404 17.55 27.04 -9.49
N SER A 405 18.54 27.28 -10.36
CA SER A 405 19.24 26.22 -11.10
C SER A 405 19.94 25.23 -10.18
N THR A 406 20.51 25.71 -9.07
CA THR A 406 21.13 24.84 -8.06
C THR A 406 20.10 23.95 -7.37
N VAL A 407 18.95 24.51 -7.00
CA VAL A 407 17.86 23.76 -6.36
C VAL A 407 17.30 22.70 -7.30
N ILE A 408 17.11 23.00 -8.59
CA ILE A 408 16.70 21.99 -9.59
C ILE A 408 17.71 20.85 -9.68
N LEU A 409 19.01 21.17 -9.75
CA LEU A 409 20.06 20.16 -9.79
C LEU A 409 20.00 19.25 -8.55
N VAL A 410 19.84 19.83 -7.36
CA VAL A 410 19.69 19.06 -6.12
C VAL A 410 18.44 18.17 -6.15
N MET A 411 17.31 18.68 -6.66
CA MET A 411 16.09 17.88 -6.83
C MET A 411 16.32 16.67 -7.73
N VAL A 412 16.96 16.85 -8.89
CA VAL A 412 17.26 15.75 -9.82
C VAL A 412 18.25 14.76 -9.21
N LEU A 413 19.28 15.22 -8.50
CA LEU A 413 20.18 14.29 -7.80
C LEU A 413 19.47 13.51 -6.69
N SER A 414 18.50 14.13 -6.01
CA SER A 414 17.70 13.50 -4.96
C SER A 414 16.79 12.41 -5.53
N VAL A 415 16.08 12.67 -6.64
CA VAL A 415 15.15 11.69 -7.24
C VAL A 415 15.88 10.45 -7.76
N LEU A 416 17.15 10.57 -8.18
CA LEU A 416 17.96 9.44 -8.64
C LEU A 416 18.24 8.39 -7.55
N THR A 417 17.93 8.69 -6.29
CA THR A 417 17.99 7.73 -5.17
C THR A 417 16.71 6.91 -5.01
N ILE A 418 15.66 7.17 -5.79
CA ILE A 418 14.37 6.46 -5.72
C ILE A 418 14.37 5.26 -6.67
N ASP A 419 13.92 4.11 -6.17
CA ASP A 419 13.76 2.89 -6.96
C ASP A 419 12.41 2.84 -7.69
N ASN A 420 12.14 3.89 -8.49
CA ASN A 420 10.95 3.97 -9.31
C ASN A 420 11.27 4.75 -10.59
N HIS A 421 11.37 4.04 -11.72
CA HIS A 421 11.75 4.64 -13.01
C HIS A 421 10.75 5.70 -13.49
N GLN A 422 9.47 5.56 -13.16
CA GLN A 422 8.43 6.51 -13.55
C GLN A 422 8.64 7.86 -12.86
N VAL A 423 8.89 7.85 -11.54
CA VAL A 423 9.16 9.06 -10.75
C VAL A 423 10.45 9.74 -11.19
N VAL A 424 11.52 8.97 -11.42
CA VAL A 424 12.79 9.49 -11.94
C VAL A 424 12.61 10.14 -13.31
N THR A 425 11.92 9.46 -14.23
CA THR A 425 11.64 9.98 -15.57
C THR A 425 10.83 11.28 -15.47
N GLY A 426 9.79 11.31 -14.63
CA GLY A 426 8.97 12.49 -14.43
C GLY A 426 9.76 13.71 -13.93
N ALA A 427 10.63 13.52 -12.94
CA ALA A 427 11.45 14.59 -12.40
C ALA A 427 12.53 15.08 -13.39
N VAL A 428 13.11 14.19 -14.21
CA VAL A 428 14.04 14.58 -15.28
C VAL A 428 13.32 15.38 -16.36
N LEU A 429 12.12 14.96 -16.80
CA LEU A 429 11.31 15.74 -17.75
C LEU A 429 10.94 17.11 -17.20
N PHE A 430 10.61 17.17 -15.91
CA PHE A 430 10.32 18.44 -15.24
C PHE A 430 11.54 19.39 -15.26
N ALA A 431 12.73 18.89 -14.89
CA ALA A 431 13.97 19.69 -14.93
C ALA A 431 14.38 20.12 -16.36
N LEU A 432 14.13 19.27 -17.35
CA LEU A 432 14.32 19.62 -18.77
C LEU A 432 13.35 20.72 -19.21
N SER A 433 12.10 20.69 -18.74
CA SER A 433 11.13 21.76 -19.00
C SER A 433 11.63 23.11 -18.47
N ASP A 434 12.15 23.17 -17.23
CA ASP A 434 12.72 24.40 -16.68
C ASP A 434 13.95 24.90 -17.47
N SER A 435 14.78 23.96 -17.95
CA SER A 435 15.94 24.29 -18.79
C SER A 435 15.52 24.91 -20.13
N ILE A 436 14.46 24.39 -20.75
CA ILE A 436 13.91 24.97 -21.99
C ILE A 436 13.19 26.29 -21.70
N LEU A 437 12.47 26.40 -20.59
CA LEU A 437 11.77 27.64 -20.19
C LEU A 437 12.77 28.78 -19.98
N SER A 438 13.88 28.54 -19.27
CA SER A 438 14.93 29.54 -19.09
C SER A 438 15.60 29.93 -20.41
N THR A 439 15.71 28.99 -21.36
CA THR A 439 16.21 29.26 -22.71
C THR A 439 15.24 30.16 -23.49
N ASP A 440 13.94 29.85 -23.48
CA ASP A 440 12.90 30.66 -24.14
C ASP A 440 12.83 32.08 -23.59
N GLU A 441 12.97 32.24 -22.27
CA GLU A 441 12.83 33.53 -21.59
C GLU A 441 14.06 34.43 -21.76
N PHE A 442 15.28 33.88 -21.69
CA PHE A 442 16.51 34.68 -21.59
C PHE A 442 17.47 34.58 -22.78
N LEU A 443 17.38 33.52 -23.60
CA LEU A 443 18.33 33.28 -24.69
C LEU A 443 17.71 33.49 -26.07
N VAL A 444 16.39 33.36 -26.20
CA VAL A 444 15.69 33.40 -27.49
C VAL A 444 15.08 34.78 -27.75
N PRO A 445 15.36 35.40 -28.92
CA PRO A 445 14.73 36.68 -29.28
C PRO A 445 13.19 36.56 -29.39
N PRO A 446 12.43 37.62 -29.06
CA PRO A 446 10.97 37.57 -29.04
C PRO A 446 10.30 37.12 -30.35
N ASP A 447 10.92 37.46 -31.49
CA ASP A 447 10.42 37.21 -32.86
C ASP A 447 10.95 35.90 -33.48
N SER A 448 11.63 35.05 -32.70
CA SER A 448 12.23 33.82 -33.22
C SER A 448 11.19 32.78 -33.63
N ALA A 449 11.39 32.15 -34.80
CA ALA A 449 10.50 31.10 -35.32
C ALA A 449 10.50 29.82 -34.47
N VAL A 450 11.53 29.60 -33.64
CA VAL A 450 11.62 28.41 -32.75
C VAL A 450 10.82 28.58 -31.46
N ARG A 451 10.42 29.81 -31.12
CA ARG A 451 9.75 30.14 -29.85
C ARG A 451 8.47 29.32 -29.61
N PRO A 452 7.57 29.14 -30.59
CA PRO A 452 6.38 28.32 -30.40
C PRO A 452 6.74 26.87 -30.04
N LEU A 453 7.75 26.29 -30.69
CA LEU A 453 8.19 24.92 -30.43
C LEU A 453 8.67 24.79 -28.98
N LEU A 454 9.51 25.72 -28.51
CA LEU A 454 10.02 25.70 -27.13
C LEU A 454 8.87 25.80 -26.12
N GLN A 455 7.91 26.71 -26.33
CA GLN A 455 6.78 26.88 -25.41
C GLN A 455 5.89 25.64 -25.32
N TYR A 456 5.64 24.97 -26.46
CA TYR A 456 4.94 23.67 -26.47
C TYR A 456 5.77 22.57 -25.80
N SER A 457 7.07 22.49 -26.05
CA SER A 457 7.97 21.53 -25.41
C SER A 457 8.02 21.71 -23.89
N VAL A 458 8.13 22.94 -23.40
CA VAL A 458 8.05 23.27 -21.97
C VAL A 458 6.77 22.70 -21.39
N TRP A 459 5.62 22.99 -22.02
CA TRP A 459 4.33 22.55 -21.48
C TRP A 459 4.19 21.02 -21.42
N VAL A 460 4.53 20.34 -22.51
CA VAL A 460 4.43 18.88 -22.59
C VAL A 460 5.35 18.22 -21.57
N LEU A 461 6.62 18.62 -21.52
CA LEU A 461 7.59 18.05 -20.57
C LEU A 461 7.22 18.36 -19.13
N TYR A 462 6.74 19.57 -18.85
CA TYR A 462 6.28 19.98 -17.53
C TYR A 462 5.11 19.12 -17.06
N TYR A 463 4.01 19.12 -17.81
CA TYR A 463 2.80 18.44 -17.39
C TYR A 463 3.00 16.92 -17.34
N SER A 464 3.66 16.32 -18.33
CA SER A 464 4.02 14.90 -18.29
C SER A 464 4.93 14.58 -17.12
N GLY A 465 5.90 15.45 -16.81
CA GLY A 465 6.78 15.29 -15.66
C GLY A 465 6.02 15.27 -14.33
N GLN A 466 5.17 16.28 -14.11
CA GLN A 466 4.32 16.38 -12.91
C GLN A 466 3.36 15.20 -12.80
N LEU A 467 2.73 14.78 -13.91
CA LEU A 467 1.81 13.64 -13.94
C LEU A 467 2.52 12.33 -13.60
N LEU A 468 3.72 12.07 -14.16
CA LEU A 468 4.49 10.86 -13.90
C LEU A 468 4.96 10.80 -12.43
N ILE A 469 5.41 11.92 -11.86
CA ILE A 469 5.73 12.00 -10.44
C ILE A 469 4.49 11.75 -9.59
N ALA A 470 3.36 12.40 -9.93
CA ALA A 470 2.15 12.30 -9.15
C ALA A 470 1.52 10.91 -9.16
N SER A 471 1.58 10.20 -10.28
CA SER A 471 0.98 8.87 -10.44
C SER A 471 1.92 7.72 -10.06
N GLY A 472 3.23 7.96 -10.03
CA GLY A 472 4.25 7.00 -9.61
C GLY A 472 4.51 6.98 -8.10
N LEU A 473 3.97 7.95 -7.37
CA LEU A 473 3.88 8.02 -5.91
C LEU A 473 2.42 7.86 -5.48
#